data_AF-A0A3D4D728-F1
#
_entry.id   AF-A0A3D4D728-F1
#
_cell.length_a   1.000
_cell.length_b   1.000
_cell.length_c   1.000
_cell.angle_alpha   90.00
_cell.angle_beta   90.00
_cell.angle_gamma   90.00
#
_symmetry.space_group_name_H-M   'P 1'
#
loop_
_entity.id
_entity.type
_entity.pdbx_description
1 polymer ?
#
loop_
_entity_poly.entity_id
_entity_poly.type
_entity_poly.pdbx_seq_one_letter_code
_entity_poly.pdbx_strand_id
1 'polypeptide(L)'
;MKENHMTTIYLIRHAEAEGNLYRRAHGWYNSTITDRGYHQIAALAKRFADTKFDAVYSSDRFRTMITALSIYKTHGLPLRTVRTLREIDVGYWEDTPWAELERIDPEQLANFSNDSQNWHVPGCESFAEVRERMRKALTEIAEAHPNGTVAVFSHGMAMRIIVGTLQGMTLHEIDKTGHAENTAVAKLEYENGTFNVIFRDDASHLGDNIATVRKQPWVNDPKGFEGGIYYRASGEAGHFDVMHGGDVIGAVSVVSCRGGVGTIGEFWLEEDVQKRNLGEKLVGQALSYARSRGCSILSTGRIPKSNAVGLHCAEKWGFHPVCEDAESVTFEKNFEYDEESCWKRLQEVIEK
;
A
#
# COMPACT_ATOMS: atom_id res chain seq x y z
N MET A 1 37.94 -18.46 -20.28
CA MET A 1 36.68 -18.81 -19.57
C MET A 1 35.98 -17.50 -19.30
N LYS A 2 34.69 -17.34 -19.64
CA LYS A 2 33.95 -16.15 -19.20
C LYS A 2 33.81 -16.25 -17.68
N GLU A 3 34.19 -15.20 -16.98
CA GLU A 3 33.97 -15.10 -15.53
C GLU A 3 32.45 -15.16 -15.28
N ASN A 4 32.01 -16.10 -14.45
CA ASN A 4 30.61 -16.19 -14.06
C ASN A 4 30.37 -15.13 -12.99
N HIS A 5 29.53 -14.15 -13.32
CA HIS A 5 29.07 -13.17 -12.35
C HIS A 5 27.65 -13.51 -11.91
N MET A 6 27.44 -13.57 -10.60
CA MET A 6 26.14 -13.84 -10.01
C MET A 6 25.67 -12.62 -9.21
N THR A 7 24.53 -12.06 -9.57
CA THR A 7 23.92 -10.94 -8.82
C THR A 7 22.80 -11.47 -7.94
N THR A 8 22.81 -11.12 -6.65
CA THR A 8 21.71 -11.42 -5.72
C THR A 8 20.74 -10.25 -5.66
N ILE A 9 19.45 -10.52 -5.85
CA ILE A 9 18.38 -9.53 -5.70
C ILE A 9 17.45 -9.95 -4.57
N TYR A 10 17.27 -9.07 -3.58
CA TYR A 10 16.16 -9.15 -2.64
C TYR A 10 15.02 -8.25 -3.14
N LEU A 11 13.98 -8.87 -3.70
CA LEU A 11 12.77 -8.20 -4.17
C LEU A 11 11.76 -8.13 -3.03
N ILE A 12 11.36 -6.92 -2.63
CA ILE A 12 10.68 -6.64 -1.37
C ILE A 12 9.37 -5.89 -1.63
N ARG A 13 8.26 -6.36 -1.06
CA ARG A 13 6.97 -5.67 -1.12
C ARG A 13 6.97 -4.47 -0.17
N HIS A 14 6.31 -3.37 -0.54
CA HIS A 14 6.10 -2.27 0.41
C HIS A 14 5.37 -2.71 1.70
N ALA A 15 5.63 -1.99 2.79
CA ALA A 15 4.89 -2.09 4.06
C ALA A 15 3.42 -1.67 3.91
N GLU A 16 2.58 -1.96 4.89
CA GLU A 16 1.16 -1.63 4.88
C GLU A 16 0.97 -0.14 4.60
N ALA A 17 0.22 0.15 3.53
CA ALA A 17 -0.09 1.50 3.09
C ALA A 17 -1.58 1.81 3.21
N GLU A 18 -1.92 3.09 3.10
CA GLU A 18 -3.30 3.58 3.23
C GLU A 18 -4.29 2.81 2.35
N GLY A 19 -3.94 2.52 1.09
CA GLY A 19 -4.80 1.72 0.21
C GLY A 19 -5.08 0.30 0.72
N ASN A 20 -4.12 -0.31 1.44
CA ASN A 20 -4.33 -1.62 2.08
C ASN A 20 -5.26 -1.51 3.30
N LEU A 21 -5.10 -0.45 4.09
CA LEU A 21 -5.86 -0.21 5.31
C LEU A 21 -7.30 0.20 5.03
N TYR A 22 -7.47 1.20 4.15
CA TYR A 22 -8.77 1.75 3.76
C TYR A 22 -9.48 0.93 2.69
N ARG A 23 -8.84 -0.12 2.20
CA ARG A 23 -9.44 -1.10 1.28
C ARG A 23 -9.85 -0.47 -0.04
N ARG A 24 -8.89 0.21 -0.66
CA ARG A 24 -9.03 0.87 -1.97
C ARG A 24 -8.06 0.25 -2.97
N ALA A 25 -8.47 0.12 -4.23
CA ALA A 25 -7.62 -0.39 -5.29
C ALA A 25 -6.42 0.54 -5.48
N HIS A 26 -5.22 -0.02 -5.36
CA HIS A 26 -4.00 0.74 -5.11
C HIS A 26 -2.92 0.40 -6.13
N GLY A 27 -3.04 0.98 -7.33
CA GLY A 27 -2.03 0.88 -8.37
C GLY A 27 -1.04 2.04 -8.27
N TRP A 28 -1.18 3.04 -9.12
CA TRP A 28 -0.22 4.09 -9.34
C TRP A 28 -0.44 5.34 -8.50
N TYR A 29 -1.56 5.56 -7.84
CA TYR A 29 -1.65 6.76 -6.98
C TYR A 29 -0.66 6.70 -5.80
N ASN A 30 -0.28 7.88 -5.30
CA ASN A 30 0.60 8.00 -4.14
C ASN A 30 -0.18 7.90 -2.84
N SER A 31 0.31 7.06 -1.93
CA SER A 31 -0.11 7.04 -0.53
C SER A 31 1.06 6.70 0.39
N THR A 32 0.92 7.08 1.66
CA THR A 32 1.90 6.85 2.71
C THR A 32 1.71 5.49 3.38
N ILE A 33 2.65 5.09 4.24
CA ILE A 33 2.48 3.90 5.08
C ILE A 33 1.74 4.21 6.37
N THR A 34 1.09 3.20 6.91
CA THR A 34 0.38 3.25 8.19
C THR A 34 1.38 3.22 9.35
N ASP A 35 0.92 3.52 10.57
CA ASP A 35 1.73 3.33 11.79
C ASP A 35 2.19 1.87 11.94
N ARG A 36 1.30 0.90 11.65
CA ARG A 36 1.66 -0.52 11.60
C ARG A 36 2.73 -0.79 10.54
N GLY A 37 2.64 -0.12 9.39
CA GLY A 37 3.64 -0.17 8.33
C GLY A 37 5.04 0.19 8.82
N TYR A 38 5.20 1.22 9.66
CA TYR A 38 6.50 1.55 10.26
C TYR A 38 7.08 0.42 11.13
N HIS A 39 6.24 -0.31 11.88
CA HIS A 39 6.69 -1.50 12.61
C HIS A 39 7.14 -2.64 11.69
N GLN A 40 6.48 -2.82 10.54
CA GLN A 40 6.93 -3.77 9.52
C GLN A 40 8.28 -3.34 8.90
N ILE A 41 8.47 -2.05 8.64
CA ILE A 41 9.74 -1.49 8.13
C ILE A 41 10.87 -1.70 9.15
N ALA A 42 10.61 -1.50 10.45
CA ALA A 42 11.59 -1.77 11.50
C ALA A 42 11.96 -3.26 11.59
N ALA A 43 10.98 -4.16 11.48
CA ALA A 43 11.23 -5.60 11.43
C ALA A 43 12.06 -6.01 10.21
N LEU A 44 11.80 -5.40 9.05
CA LEU A 44 12.56 -5.59 7.83
C LEU A 44 14.00 -5.07 7.95
N ALA A 45 14.19 -3.89 8.56
CA ALA A 45 15.51 -3.33 8.84
C ALA A 45 16.34 -4.28 9.72
N LYS A 46 15.72 -4.82 10.79
CA LYS A 46 16.35 -5.82 11.66
C LYS A 46 16.73 -7.10 10.92
N ARG A 47 15.86 -7.60 10.04
CA ARG A 47 16.14 -8.79 9.22
C ARG A 47 17.41 -8.64 8.38
N PHE A 48 17.65 -7.45 7.86
CA PHE A 48 18.71 -7.17 6.91
C PHE A 48 19.94 -6.48 7.51
N ALA A 49 20.00 -6.31 8.84
CA ALA A 49 21.05 -5.55 9.52
C ALA A 49 22.49 -6.02 9.19
N ASP A 50 22.68 -7.33 9.04
CA ASP A 50 24.00 -7.93 8.74
C ASP A 50 24.22 -8.20 7.24
N THR A 51 23.27 -7.83 6.38
CA THR A 51 23.37 -8.06 4.94
C THR A 51 24.09 -6.90 4.26
N LYS A 52 25.23 -7.18 3.61
CA LYS A 52 25.90 -6.18 2.80
C LYS A 52 25.14 -5.96 1.49
N PHE A 53 24.64 -4.75 1.29
CA PHE A 53 24.05 -4.30 0.03
C PHE A 53 25.00 -3.39 -0.75
N ASP A 54 25.03 -3.55 -2.06
CA ASP A 54 25.78 -2.69 -2.98
C ASP A 54 24.90 -1.60 -3.60
N ALA A 55 23.58 -1.83 -3.68
CA ALA A 55 22.62 -0.81 -4.14
C ALA A 55 21.20 -1.06 -3.64
N VAL A 56 20.41 0.02 -3.62
CA VAL A 56 18.99 0.01 -3.29
C VAL A 56 18.18 0.67 -4.41
N TYR A 57 17.20 -0.05 -4.92
CA TYR A 57 16.25 0.41 -5.92
C TYR A 57 14.83 0.36 -5.36
N SER A 58 13.96 1.26 -5.81
CA SER A 58 12.56 1.27 -5.43
C SER A 58 11.71 1.72 -6.62
N SER A 59 10.45 1.31 -6.65
CA SER A 59 9.47 2.09 -7.41
C SER A 59 9.41 3.54 -6.90
N ASP A 60 8.97 4.46 -7.73
CA ASP A 60 8.78 5.89 -7.39
C ASP A 60 7.40 6.17 -6.77
N ARG A 61 6.77 5.18 -6.12
CA ARG A 61 5.60 5.38 -5.26
C ARG A 61 6.07 5.64 -3.84
N PHE A 62 5.40 6.55 -3.14
CA PHE A 62 5.76 6.92 -1.76
C PHE A 62 5.88 5.70 -0.84
N ARG A 63 4.87 4.83 -0.80
CA ARG A 63 4.91 3.59 0.00
C ARG A 63 6.17 2.72 -0.18
N THR A 64 6.68 2.56 -1.41
CA THR A 64 7.91 1.78 -1.63
C THR A 64 9.16 2.56 -1.23
N MET A 65 9.20 3.87 -1.53
CA MET A 65 10.31 4.73 -1.13
C MET A 65 10.46 4.80 0.39
N ILE A 66 9.35 4.93 1.10
CA ILE A 66 9.38 4.98 2.56
C ILE A 66 9.73 3.59 3.13
N THR A 67 9.23 2.50 2.55
CA THR A 67 9.65 1.14 2.95
C THR A 67 11.16 0.95 2.75
N ALA A 68 11.73 1.53 1.69
CA ALA A 68 13.15 1.42 1.39
C ALA A 68 14.05 2.04 2.46
N LEU A 69 13.55 2.94 3.32
CA LEU A 69 14.29 3.49 4.47
C LEU A 69 14.90 2.38 5.34
N SER A 70 14.25 1.23 5.43
CA SER A 70 14.74 0.04 6.15
C SER A 70 16.15 -0.39 5.76
N ILE A 71 16.57 -0.12 4.52
CA ILE A 71 17.86 -0.53 3.98
C ILE A 71 18.71 0.68 3.59
N TYR A 72 18.20 1.60 2.75
CA TYR A 72 19.10 2.63 2.20
C TYR A 72 19.62 3.62 3.26
N LYS A 73 18.77 4.04 4.22
CA LYS A 73 19.23 4.90 5.33
C LYS A 73 20.09 4.14 6.33
N THR A 74 19.69 2.92 6.70
CA THR A 74 20.41 2.09 7.70
C THR A 74 21.78 1.63 7.22
N HIS A 75 21.98 1.49 5.90
CA HIS A 75 23.25 1.08 5.29
C HIS A 75 24.03 2.24 4.66
N GLY A 76 23.53 3.48 4.74
CA GLY A 76 24.19 4.65 4.16
C GLY A 76 24.29 4.63 2.63
N LEU A 77 23.32 4.03 1.94
CA LEU A 77 23.27 3.90 0.48
C LEU A 77 22.29 4.92 -0.13
N PRO A 78 22.50 5.36 -1.38
CA PRO A 78 21.52 6.16 -2.09
C PRO A 78 20.31 5.32 -2.54
N LEU A 79 19.12 5.92 -2.55
CA LEU A 79 17.92 5.32 -3.14
C LEU A 79 17.82 5.65 -4.63
N ARG A 80 17.69 4.64 -5.49
CA ARG A 80 17.47 4.80 -6.93
C ARG A 80 16.01 4.47 -7.28
N THR A 81 15.23 5.45 -7.72
CA THR A 81 13.83 5.21 -8.11
C THR A 81 13.71 4.78 -9.56
N VAL A 82 12.94 3.72 -9.83
CA VAL A 82 12.73 3.13 -11.15
C VAL A 82 11.23 2.95 -11.40
N ARG A 83 10.69 3.69 -12.37
CA ARG A 83 9.25 3.68 -12.68
C ARG A 83 8.73 2.30 -13.10
N THR A 84 9.54 1.50 -13.79
CA THR A 84 9.14 0.15 -14.24
C THR A 84 9.00 -0.86 -13.11
N LEU A 85 9.35 -0.50 -11.86
CA LEU A 85 9.09 -1.29 -10.64
C LEU A 85 7.73 -1.01 -9.98
N ARG A 86 6.89 -0.14 -10.56
CA ARG A 86 5.56 0.19 -10.03
C ARG A 86 4.62 -1.01 -9.97
N GLU A 87 3.55 -0.86 -9.19
CA GLU A 87 2.43 -1.79 -9.19
C GLU A 87 1.79 -1.85 -10.58
N ILE A 88 0.93 -2.83 -10.83
CA ILE A 88 0.05 -2.79 -12.00
C ILE A 88 -0.78 -1.49 -12.03
N ASP A 89 -0.85 -0.81 -13.18
CA ASP A 89 -1.80 0.29 -13.38
C ASP A 89 -3.21 -0.30 -13.45
N VAL A 90 -4.10 0.13 -12.56
CA VAL A 90 -5.49 -0.36 -12.51
C VAL A 90 -6.48 0.60 -13.17
N GLY A 91 -6.00 1.59 -13.92
CA GLY A 91 -6.82 2.48 -14.72
C GLY A 91 -7.87 3.23 -13.87
N TYR A 92 -9.13 3.18 -14.29
CA TYR A 92 -10.19 3.90 -13.56
C TYR A 92 -10.48 3.34 -12.15
N TRP A 93 -9.98 2.15 -11.80
CA TRP A 93 -10.13 1.60 -10.45
C TRP A 93 -9.26 2.33 -9.41
N GLU A 94 -8.25 3.10 -9.83
CA GLU A 94 -7.35 3.80 -8.92
C GLU A 94 -8.11 4.55 -7.82
N ASP A 95 -7.70 4.32 -6.57
CA ASP A 95 -8.28 4.94 -5.39
C ASP A 95 -9.81 4.74 -5.27
N THR A 96 -10.35 3.64 -5.79
CA THR A 96 -11.77 3.24 -5.62
C THR A 96 -11.90 2.15 -4.55
N PRO A 97 -12.90 2.17 -3.65
CA PRO A 97 -13.13 1.09 -2.69
C PRO A 97 -13.35 -0.25 -3.39
N TRP A 98 -12.75 -1.34 -2.90
CA TRP A 98 -12.99 -2.68 -3.48
C TRP A 98 -14.47 -3.06 -3.43
N ALA A 99 -15.17 -2.72 -2.34
CA ALA A 99 -16.61 -2.96 -2.21
C ALA A 99 -17.47 -2.16 -3.21
N GLU A 100 -16.96 -1.03 -3.74
CA GLU A 100 -17.63 -0.33 -4.84
C GLU A 100 -17.38 -1.03 -6.16
N LEU A 101 -16.15 -1.54 -6.39
CA LEU A 101 -15.82 -2.33 -7.60
C LEU A 101 -16.61 -3.63 -7.68
N GLU A 102 -16.89 -4.28 -6.55
CA GLU A 102 -17.82 -5.42 -6.48
C GLU A 102 -19.22 -5.07 -7.02
N ARG A 103 -19.62 -3.80 -6.90
CA ARG A 103 -20.93 -3.32 -7.33
C ARG A 103 -20.94 -2.85 -8.78
N ILE A 104 -19.91 -2.10 -9.18
CA ILE A 104 -19.88 -1.42 -10.48
C ILE A 104 -19.18 -2.24 -11.58
N ASP A 105 -18.28 -3.16 -11.21
CA ASP A 105 -17.51 -3.96 -12.15
C ASP A 105 -17.18 -5.38 -11.61
N PRO A 106 -18.19 -6.16 -11.18
CA PRO A 106 -17.97 -7.47 -10.56
C PRO A 106 -17.30 -8.49 -11.48
N GLU A 107 -17.56 -8.41 -12.78
CA GLU A 107 -16.96 -9.32 -13.77
C GLU A 107 -15.45 -9.10 -13.86
N GLN A 108 -15.01 -7.85 -14.03
CA GLN A 108 -13.58 -7.56 -14.08
C GLN A 108 -12.91 -7.78 -12.73
N LEU A 109 -13.59 -7.57 -11.60
CA LEU A 109 -13.05 -7.94 -10.28
C LEU A 109 -12.79 -9.46 -10.16
N ALA A 110 -13.71 -10.28 -10.66
CA ALA A 110 -13.51 -11.73 -10.72
C ALA A 110 -12.35 -12.10 -11.65
N ASN A 111 -12.24 -11.46 -12.82
CA ASN A 111 -11.14 -11.66 -13.77
C ASN A 111 -9.79 -11.25 -13.17
N PHE A 112 -9.69 -10.09 -12.51
CA PHE A 112 -8.46 -9.64 -11.84
C PHE A 112 -7.94 -10.66 -10.82
N SER A 113 -8.87 -11.37 -10.17
CA SER A 113 -8.55 -12.34 -9.13
C SER A 113 -8.20 -13.73 -9.67
N ASN A 114 -8.79 -14.14 -10.81
CA ASN A 114 -8.81 -15.55 -11.24
C ASN A 114 -8.51 -15.82 -12.71
N ASP A 115 -8.58 -14.80 -13.55
CA ASP A 115 -8.45 -14.91 -15.00
C ASP A 115 -7.76 -13.67 -15.55
N SER A 116 -6.46 -13.58 -15.25
CA SER A 116 -5.62 -12.45 -15.65
C SER A 116 -5.55 -12.21 -17.16
N GLN A 117 -5.90 -13.23 -17.97
CA GLN A 117 -5.95 -13.12 -19.42
C GLN A 117 -7.16 -12.30 -19.90
N ASN A 118 -8.28 -12.39 -19.19
CA ASN A 118 -9.52 -11.68 -19.54
C ASN A 118 -9.72 -10.40 -18.71
N TRP A 119 -8.87 -10.13 -17.72
CA TRP A 119 -8.91 -8.87 -17.00
C TRP A 119 -8.42 -7.69 -17.86
N HIS A 120 -9.25 -6.65 -17.93
CA HIS A 120 -8.97 -5.40 -18.63
C HIS A 120 -9.94 -4.29 -18.19
N VAL A 121 -9.42 -3.16 -17.76
CA VAL A 121 -10.23 -1.96 -17.49
C VAL A 121 -9.66 -0.76 -18.24
N PRO A 122 -10.48 0.24 -18.61
CA PRO A 122 -9.98 1.42 -19.32
C PRO A 122 -8.77 2.05 -18.63
N GLY A 123 -7.66 2.14 -19.37
CA GLY A 123 -6.41 2.75 -18.91
C GLY A 123 -5.49 1.86 -18.07
N CYS A 124 -5.78 0.57 -17.89
CA CYS A 124 -4.91 -0.34 -17.13
C CYS A 124 -3.72 -0.87 -17.94
N GLU A 125 -2.73 -1.43 -17.23
CA GLU A 125 -1.75 -2.36 -17.79
C GLU A 125 -2.35 -3.77 -17.84
N SER A 126 -1.96 -4.58 -18.80
CA SER A 126 -2.17 -6.03 -18.76
C SER A 126 -1.12 -6.73 -17.87
N PHE A 127 -1.44 -7.93 -17.39
CA PHE A 127 -0.48 -8.73 -16.60
C PHE A 127 0.78 -9.07 -17.40
N ALA A 128 0.65 -9.26 -18.72
CA ALA A 128 1.78 -9.50 -19.62
C ALA A 128 2.69 -8.26 -19.73
N GLU A 129 2.13 -7.05 -19.81
CA GLU A 129 2.94 -5.82 -19.81
C GLU A 129 3.71 -5.64 -18.51
N VAL A 130 3.07 -5.92 -17.36
CA VAL A 130 3.73 -5.92 -16.05
C VAL A 130 4.88 -6.93 -16.01
N ARG A 131 4.65 -8.15 -16.48
CA ARG A 131 5.67 -9.21 -16.59
C ARG A 131 6.88 -8.71 -17.37
N GLU A 132 6.67 -8.14 -18.56
CA GLU A 132 7.78 -7.73 -19.41
C GLU A 132 8.55 -6.54 -18.85
N ARG A 133 7.86 -5.51 -18.32
CA ARG A 133 8.57 -4.37 -17.74
C ARG A 133 9.33 -4.74 -16.47
N MET A 134 8.78 -5.63 -15.63
CA MET A 134 9.44 -6.10 -14.42
C MET A 134 10.65 -6.97 -14.75
N ARG A 135 10.52 -7.90 -15.71
CA ARG A 135 11.65 -8.72 -16.17
C ARG A 135 12.78 -7.84 -16.69
N LYS A 136 12.46 -6.89 -17.57
CA LYS A 136 13.44 -5.94 -18.11
C LYS A 136 14.14 -5.15 -16.99
N ALA A 137 13.38 -4.57 -16.07
CA ALA A 137 13.94 -3.78 -14.97
C ALA A 137 14.87 -4.60 -14.07
N LEU A 138 14.48 -5.82 -13.72
CA LEU A 138 15.32 -6.71 -12.90
C LEU A 138 16.59 -7.14 -13.64
N THR A 139 16.51 -7.41 -14.94
CA THR A 139 17.69 -7.72 -15.76
C THR A 139 18.67 -6.54 -15.79
N GLU A 140 18.18 -5.33 -16.09
CA GLU A 140 19.01 -4.13 -16.11
C GLU A 140 19.68 -3.85 -14.75
N ILE A 141 18.94 -4.04 -13.65
CA ILE A 141 19.49 -3.93 -12.30
C ILE A 141 20.54 -5.02 -12.05
N ALA A 142 20.28 -6.27 -12.42
CA ALA A 142 21.21 -7.36 -12.19
C ALA A 142 22.54 -7.15 -12.93
N GLU A 143 22.46 -6.74 -14.19
CA GLU A 143 23.61 -6.50 -15.07
C GLU A 143 24.44 -5.27 -14.66
N ALA A 144 23.81 -4.30 -13.97
CA ALA A 144 24.52 -3.15 -13.42
C ALA A 144 25.34 -3.48 -12.15
N HIS A 145 25.13 -4.65 -11.53
CA HIS A 145 25.74 -5.05 -10.25
C HIS A 145 26.30 -6.47 -10.28
N PRO A 146 27.23 -6.81 -11.22
CA PRO A 146 27.81 -8.15 -11.27
C PRO A 146 28.50 -8.50 -9.94
N ASN A 147 28.24 -9.70 -9.41
CA ASN A 147 28.71 -10.15 -8.08
C ASN A 147 28.17 -9.33 -6.89
N GLY A 148 27.20 -8.44 -7.13
CA GLY A 148 26.62 -7.58 -6.11
C GLY A 148 25.36 -8.17 -5.46
N THR A 149 24.98 -7.59 -4.33
CA THR A 149 23.71 -7.83 -3.63
C THR A 149 22.89 -6.55 -3.61
N VAL A 150 21.68 -6.60 -4.15
CA VAL A 150 20.82 -5.41 -4.29
C VAL A 150 19.46 -5.62 -3.64
N ALA A 151 18.95 -4.57 -2.99
CA ALA A 151 17.57 -4.51 -2.52
C ALA A 151 16.69 -3.80 -3.55
N VAL A 152 15.54 -4.38 -3.90
CA VAL A 152 14.60 -3.85 -4.90
C VAL A 152 13.20 -3.80 -4.29
N PHE A 153 12.65 -2.60 -4.10
CA PHE A 153 11.33 -2.39 -3.48
C PHE A 153 10.24 -2.22 -4.55
N SER A 154 9.20 -3.05 -4.48
CA SER A 154 8.09 -3.10 -5.43
C SER A 154 6.76 -3.42 -4.71
N HIS A 155 5.80 -4.00 -5.43
CA HIS A 155 4.39 -4.09 -5.02
C HIS A 155 3.85 -5.50 -5.15
N GLY A 156 2.68 -5.74 -4.54
CA GLY A 156 2.14 -7.08 -4.38
C GLY A 156 1.88 -7.79 -5.70
N MET A 157 1.11 -7.18 -6.60
CA MET A 157 0.72 -7.84 -7.85
C MET A 157 1.90 -7.92 -8.83
N ALA A 158 2.66 -6.83 -8.97
CA ALA A 158 3.87 -6.81 -9.79
C ALA A 158 4.88 -7.90 -9.38
N MET A 159 5.11 -8.09 -8.07
CA MET A 159 5.97 -9.16 -7.55
C MET A 159 5.39 -10.55 -7.80
N ARG A 160 4.08 -10.74 -7.55
CA ARG A 160 3.40 -12.03 -7.77
C ARG A 160 3.56 -12.50 -9.22
N ILE A 161 3.35 -11.58 -10.17
CA ILE A 161 3.49 -11.84 -11.62
C ILE A 161 4.94 -12.20 -11.97
N ILE A 162 5.91 -11.36 -11.60
CA ILE A 162 7.30 -11.57 -12.04
C ILE A 162 7.91 -12.79 -11.37
N VAL A 163 7.73 -12.99 -10.06
CA VAL A 163 8.33 -14.12 -9.35
C VAL A 163 7.74 -15.44 -9.85
N GLY A 164 6.42 -15.52 -10.05
CA GLY A 164 5.81 -16.72 -10.64
C GLY A 164 6.30 -16.99 -12.07
N THR A 165 6.46 -15.95 -12.89
CA THR A 165 7.03 -16.07 -14.24
C THR A 165 8.45 -16.63 -14.19
N LEU A 166 9.30 -16.14 -13.27
CA LEU A 166 10.67 -16.61 -13.10
C LEU A 166 10.74 -18.05 -12.57
N GLN A 167 9.67 -18.56 -11.96
CA GLN A 167 9.51 -19.97 -11.58
C GLN A 167 8.98 -20.85 -12.74
N GLY A 168 8.77 -20.27 -13.93
CA GLY A 168 8.26 -20.99 -15.10
C GLY A 168 6.75 -21.18 -15.12
N MET A 169 6.00 -20.49 -14.24
CA MET A 169 4.55 -20.54 -14.23
C MET A 169 3.95 -19.73 -15.38
N THR A 170 2.85 -20.22 -15.93
CA THR A 170 1.94 -19.45 -16.78
C THR A 170 1.17 -18.41 -15.95
N LEU A 171 0.58 -17.40 -16.60
CA LEU A 171 -0.27 -16.41 -15.91
C LEU A 171 -1.46 -17.08 -15.19
N HIS A 172 -2.05 -18.10 -15.81
CA HIS A 172 -3.14 -18.87 -15.20
C HIS A 172 -2.72 -19.62 -13.92
N GLU A 173 -1.52 -20.18 -13.88
CA GLU A 173 -0.98 -20.80 -12.67
C GLU A 173 -0.66 -19.75 -11.59
N ILE A 174 -0.16 -18.58 -12.00
CA ILE A 174 0.09 -17.45 -11.11
C ILE A 174 -1.19 -16.98 -10.43
N ASP A 175 -2.33 -16.97 -11.13
CA ASP A 175 -3.64 -16.59 -10.58
C ASP A 175 -4.06 -17.48 -9.38
N LYS A 176 -3.47 -18.68 -9.25
CA LYS A 176 -3.72 -19.60 -8.12
C LYS A 176 -2.69 -19.52 -7.00
N THR A 177 -1.67 -18.67 -7.14
CA THR A 177 -0.69 -18.43 -6.06
C THR A 177 -1.27 -17.53 -4.97
N GLY A 178 -0.74 -17.64 -3.75
CA GLY A 178 -1.16 -16.76 -2.64
C GLY A 178 -0.71 -15.30 -2.80
N HIS A 179 -1.19 -14.45 -1.89
CA HIS A 179 -0.74 -13.06 -1.78
C HIS A 179 0.35 -12.95 -0.72
N ALA A 180 1.49 -12.36 -1.10
CA ALA A 180 2.60 -12.12 -0.18
C ALA A 180 2.19 -11.15 0.94
N GLU A 181 2.71 -11.28 2.16
CA GLU A 181 2.54 -10.25 3.19
C GLU A 181 3.18 -8.91 2.77
N ASN A 182 2.75 -7.81 3.39
CA ASN A 182 3.54 -6.58 3.35
C ASN A 182 4.97 -6.85 3.84
N THR A 183 5.97 -6.16 3.28
CA THR A 183 7.42 -6.41 3.52
C THR A 183 7.94 -7.83 3.24
N ALA A 184 7.11 -8.72 2.67
CA ALA A 184 7.58 -10.04 2.23
C ALA A 184 8.70 -9.91 1.19
N VAL A 185 9.61 -10.90 1.24
CA VAL A 185 10.85 -10.91 0.47
C VAL A 185 10.87 -12.11 -0.46
N ALA A 186 11.28 -11.89 -1.71
CA ALA A 186 11.78 -12.93 -2.59
C ALA A 186 13.28 -12.73 -2.81
N LYS A 187 14.06 -13.82 -2.79
CA LYS A 187 15.48 -13.80 -3.17
C LYS A 187 15.63 -14.41 -4.55
N LEU A 188 16.24 -13.65 -5.45
CA LEU A 188 16.56 -14.05 -6.81
C LEU A 188 18.08 -14.07 -6.98
N GLU A 189 18.59 -15.01 -7.75
CA GLU A 189 19.97 -15.04 -8.22
C GLU A 189 19.95 -14.92 -9.75
N TYR A 190 20.70 -13.95 -10.29
CA TYR A 190 20.84 -13.74 -11.72
C TYR A 190 22.24 -14.13 -12.16
N GLU A 191 22.33 -15.08 -13.09
CA GLU A 191 23.59 -15.57 -13.64
C GLU A 191 23.39 -15.91 -15.13
N ASN A 192 24.28 -15.42 -15.99
CA ASN A 192 24.28 -15.73 -17.43
C ASN A 192 22.93 -15.52 -18.16
N GLY A 193 22.23 -14.43 -17.88
CA GLY A 193 20.94 -14.14 -18.53
C GLY A 193 19.74 -14.88 -17.92
N THR A 194 19.96 -15.66 -16.85
CA THR A 194 18.93 -16.50 -16.24
C THR A 194 18.71 -16.10 -14.80
N PHE A 195 17.45 -16.05 -14.38
CA PHE A 195 17.07 -15.88 -12.98
C PHE A 195 16.73 -17.22 -12.35
N ASN A 196 17.21 -17.42 -11.13
CA ASN A 196 16.82 -18.49 -10.23
C ASN A 196 16.08 -17.90 -9.04
N VAL A 197 14.87 -18.39 -8.75
CA VAL A 197 14.11 -17.99 -7.55
C VAL A 197 14.52 -18.88 -6.39
N ILE A 198 15.27 -18.35 -5.43
CA ILE A 198 15.76 -19.10 -4.26
C ILE A 198 14.65 -19.27 -3.23
N PHE A 199 13.90 -18.20 -2.96
CA PHE A 199 12.66 -18.25 -2.20
C PHE A 199 11.75 -17.10 -2.62
N ARG A 200 10.45 -17.24 -2.32
CA ARG A 200 9.43 -16.21 -2.54
C ARG A 200 8.56 -16.03 -1.31
N ASP A 201 7.93 -14.86 -1.22
CA ASP A 201 6.88 -14.54 -0.25
C ASP A 201 7.28 -14.76 1.22
N ASP A 202 8.58 -14.70 1.53
CA ASP A 202 9.07 -14.93 2.89
C ASP A 202 8.89 -13.68 3.77
N ALA A 203 8.01 -13.80 4.75
CA ALA A 203 7.68 -12.78 5.74
C ALA A 203 8.00 -13.23 7.17
N SER A 204 8.95 -14.16 7.33
CA SER A 204 9.35 -14.75 8.62
C SER A 204 9.82 -13.72 9.67
N HIS A 205 10.20 -12.52 9.26
CA HIS A 205 10.55 -11.40 10.14
C HIS A 205 9.34 -10.72 10.78
N LEU A 206 8.12 -10.98 10.30
CA LEU A 206 6.90 -10.40 10.84
C LEU A 206 6.32 -11.26 11.96
N GLY A 207 6.16 -10.67 13.14
CA GLY A 207 5.31 -11.23 14.19
C GLY A 207 3.83 -11.15 13.83
N ASP A 208 3.00 -11.97 14.48
CA ASP A 208 1.56 -12.01 14.22
C ASP A 208 0.86 -10.66 14.38
N ASN A 209 1.35 -9.79 15.27
CA ASN A 209 0.71 -8.50 15.56
C ASN A 209 0.80 -7.48 14.42
N ILE A 210 1.78 -7.64 13.52
CA ILE A 210 2.04 -6.68 12.44
C ILE A 210 1.83 -7.27 11.05
N ALA A 211 1.58 -8.57 10.92
CA ALA A 211 1.16 -9.18 9.66
C ALA A 211 -0.33 -8.92 9.36
N THR A 212 -0.67 -8.73 8.09
CA THR A 212 -1.95 -8.14 7.70
C THR A 212 -2.68 -8.92 6.63
N VAL A 213 -1.98 -9.49 5.64
CA VAL A 213 -2.58 -10.11 4.45
C VAL A 213 -3.26 -11.42 4.82
N ARG A 214 -2.59 -12.31 5.57
CA ARG A 214 -3.15 -13.61 5.98
C ARG A 214 -4.41 -13.51 6.83
N LYS A 215 -4.70 -12.34 7.39
CA LYS A 215 -5.87 -12.06 8.24
C LYS A 215 -7.04 -11.46 7.46
N GLN A 216 -6.87 -11.18 6.18
CA GLN A 216 -7.91 -10.53 5.41
C GLN A 216 -9.01 -11.50 4.97
N PRO A 217 -10.29 -11.14 5.10
CA PRO A 217 -11.41 -12.01 4.68
C PRO A 217 -11.36 -12.39 3.19
N TRP A 218 -11.07 -11.43 2.31
CA TRP A 218 -11.04 -11.62 0.85
C TRP A 218 -9.97 -12.62 0.37
N VAL A 219 -8.94 -12.92 1.17
CA VAL A 219 -7.90 -13.90 0.78
C VAL A 219 -8.50 -15.30 0.65
N ASN A 220 -9.58 -15.58 1.37
CA ASN A 220 -10.27 -16.88 1.33
C ASN A 220 -11.56 -16.84 0.49
N ASP A 221 -11.87 -15.71 -0.16
CA ASP A 221 -13.03 -15.58 -1.03
C ASP A 221 -12.62 -15.85 -2.50
N PRO A 222 -13.17 -16.88 -3.16
CA PRO A 222 -12.82 -17.22 -4.54
C PRO A 222 -13.10 -16.11 -5.55
N LYS A 223 -13.99 -15.16 -5.27
CA LYS A 223 -14.30 -14.03 -6.15
C LYS A 223 -13.45 -12.80 -5.85
N GLY A 224 -12.59 -12.87 -4.82
CA GLY A 224 -11.84 -11.71 -4.33
C GLY A 224 -12.73 -10.66 -3.68
N PHE A 225 -13.99 -11.01 -3.38
CA PHE A 225 -14.94 -10.09 -2.76
C PHE A 225 -14.53 -9.87 -1.31
N GLU A 226 -14.42 -8.61 -0.95
CA GLU A 226 -14.13 -8.19 0.40
C GLU A 226 -15.40 -8.20 1.24
N GLY A 227 -16.50 -7.73 0.65
CA GLY A 227 -17.65 -7.28 1.42
C GLY A 227 -17.28 -6.05 2.26
N GLY A 228 -18.03 -4.96 2.14
CA GLY A 228 -17.62 -3.74 2.82
C GLY A 228 -18.57 -2.59 2.62
N ILE A 229 -18.03 -1.40 2.84
CA ILE A 229 -18.75 -0.15 2.64
C ILE A 229 -18.29 0.51 1.35
N TYR A 230 -19.24 1.13 0.67
CA TYR A 230 -18.99 1.99 -0.49
C TYR A 230 -19.60 3.37 -0.22
N TYR A 231 -19.33 4.33 -1.11
CA TYR A 231 -19.67 5.72 -0.88
C TYR A 231 -20.50 6.27 -2.03
N ARG A 232 -21.67 6.83 -1.70
CA ARG A 232 -22.53 7.48 -2.69
C ARG A 232 -22.48 8.98 -2.47
N ALA A 233 -22.15 9.74 -3.51
CA ALA A 233 -22.22 11.21 -3.44
C ALA A 233 -23.66 11.65 -3.17
N SER A 234 -23.84 12.53 -2.19
CA SER A 234 -25.17 12.90 -1.67
C SER A 234 -25.37 14.42 -1.75
N GLY A 235 -25.67 14.90 -2.95
CA GLY A 235 -26.09 16.28 -3.23
C GLY A 235 -24.98 17.34 -3.14
N GLU A 236 -24.35 17.49 -1.98
CA GLU A 236 -23.33 18.50 -1.72
C GLU A 236 -21.92 18.01 -2.09
N ALA A 237 -21.10 18.91 -2.62
CA ALA A 237 -19.73 18.57 -3.01
C ALA A 237 -18.89 18.18 -1.80
N GLY A 238 -18.32 16.97 -1.84
CA GLY A 238 -17.52 16.44 -0.74
C GLY A 238 -18.33 15.76 0.36
N HIS A 239 -19.64 15.58 0.18
CA HIS A 239 -20.49 14.79 1.07
C HIS A 239 -20.78 13.41 0.46
N PHE A 240 -20.65 12.37 1.28
CA PHE A 240 -20.86 11.00 0.88
C PHE A 240 -21.68 10.23 1.91
N ASP A 241 -22.77 9.61 1.45
CA ASP A 241 -23.45 8.57 2.20
C ASP A 241 -22.54 7.34 2.27
N VAL A 242 -22.40 6.76 3.46
CA VAL A 242 -21.73 5.49 3.67
C VAL A 242 -22.75 4.38 3.49
N MET A 243 -22.50 3.51 2.51
CA MET A 243 -23.45 2.50 2.07
C MET A 243 -23.00 1.09 2.47
N HIS A 244 -23.92 0.24 2.91
CA HIS A 244 -23.69 -1.19 3.10
C HIS A 244 -24.93 -1.98 2.73
N GLY A 245 -24.80 -2.99 1.86
CA GLY A 245 -25.95 -3.82 1.45
C GLY A 245 -27.05 -3.06 0.68
N GLY A 246 -26.83 -1.81 0.28
CA GLY A 246 -27.83 -0.93 -0.33
C GLY A 246 -28.40 0.13 0.61
N ASP A 247 -28.20 -0.04 1.92
CA ASP A 247 -28.69 0.88 2.95
C ASP A 247 -27.65 1.95 3.29
N VAL A 248 -28.12 3.13 3.69
CA VAL A 248 -27.28 4.19 4.26
C VAL A 248 -27.05 3.86 5.72
N ILE A 249 -25.79 3.74 6.11
CA ILE A 249 -25.37 3.34 7.46
C ILE A 249 -24.44 4.38 8.11
N GLY A 250 -24.31 5.56 7.52
CA GLY A 250 -23.40 6.60 7.96
C GLY A 250 -23.19 7.68 6.92
N ALA A 251 -22.34 8.64 7.27
CA ALA A 251 -21.93 9.70 6.37
C ALA A 251 -20.48 10.14 6.65
N VAL A 252 -19.81 10.59 5.60
CA VAL A 252 -18.52 11.27 5.69
C VAL A 252 -18.50 12.46 4.75
N SER A 253 -18.01 13.60 5.23
CA SER A 253 -17.82 14.77 4.38
C SER A 253 -16.52 15.52 4.59
N VAL A 254 -16.08 16.23 3.54
CA VAL A 254 -14.97 17.18 3.57
C VAL A 254 -15.52 18.55 3.19
N VAL A 255 -15.71 19.38 4.21
CA VAL A 255 -16.44 20.67 4.10
C VAL A 255 -15.57 21.82 3.59
N SER A 256 -14.25 21.63 3.57
CA SER A 256 -13.30 22.65 3.13
C SER A 256 -12.04 21.98 2.57
N CYS A 257 -11.51 22.55 1.48
CA CYS A 257 -10.17 22.25 0.96
C CYS A 257 -9.47 23.60 0.72
N ARG A 258 -8.68 24.08 1.69
CA ARG A 258 -8.01 25.40 1.61
C ARG A 258 -6.57 25.30 2.10
N GLY A 259 -5.66 25.97 1.39
CA GLY A 259 -4.25 26.01 1.78
C GLY A 259 -3.56 24.63 1.82
N GLY A 260 -4.04 23.68 1.02
CA GLY A 260 -3.54 22.29 1.04
C GLY A 260 -4.12 21.41 2.16
N VAL A 261 -5.08 21.92 2.94
CA VAL A 261 -5.73 21.20 4.04
C VAL A 261 -7.19 20.91 3.70
N GLY A 262 -7.55 19.63 3.68
CA GLY A 262 -8.94 19.17 3.67
C GLY A 262 -9.47 19.05 5.09
N THR A 263 -10.65 19.59 5.40
CA THR A 263 -11.25 19.52 6.75
C THR A 263 -12.47 18.62 6.74
N ILE A 264 -12.45 17.58 7.57
CA ILE A 264 -13.59 16.68 7.78
C ILE A 264 -14.74 17.47 8.42
N GLY A 265 -15.95 17.25 7.91
CA GLY A 265 -17.19 17.74 8.51
C GLY A 265 -17.94 16.60 9.20
N GLU A 266 -19.00 16.14 8.54
CA GLU A 266 -19.77 15.01 9.03
C GLU A 266 -18.94 13.73 9.01
N PHE A 267 -19.01 12.94 10.08
CA PHE A 267 -18.28 11.70 10.22
C PHE A 267 -18.97 10.80 11.24
N TRP A 268 -19.78 9.86 10.78
CA TRP A 268 -20.46 8.92 11.67
C TRP A 268 -20.86 7.62 10.95
N LEU A 269 -21.11 6.60 11.76
CA LEU A 269 -21.67 5.30 11.38
C LEU A 269 -22.79 4.94 12.35
N GLU A 270 -23.78 4.18 11.92
CA GLU A 270 -24.79 3.60 12.82
C GLU A 270 -24.15 2.67 13.87
N GLU A 271 -24.74 2.63 15.07
CA GLU A 271 -24.13 2.02 16.27
C GLU A 271 -23.84 0.52 16.12
N ASP A 272 -24.72 -0.20 15.44
CA ASP A 272 -24.58 -1.63 15.14
C ASP A 272 -23.42 -1.92 14.16
N VAL A 273 -23.10 -0.96 13.29
CA VAL A 273 -21.99 -1.05 12.33
C VAL A 273 -20.65 -0.60 12.92
N GLN A 274 -20.64 0.31 13.90
CA GLN A 274 -19.40 0.79 14.55
C GLN A 274 -18.54 -0.35 15.11
N LYS A 275 -19.16 -1.45 15.57
CA LYS A 275 -18.47 -2.62 16.12
C LYS A 275 -17.67 -3.42 15.08
N ARG A 276 -17.81 -3.11 13.78
CA ARG A 276 -17.13 -3.78 12.68
C ARG A 276 -15.81 -3.12 12.26
N ASN A 277 -15.31 -2.15 13.03
CA ASN A 277 -14.08 -1.39 12.76
C ASN A 277 -14.05 -0.72 11.37
N LEU A 278 -15.21 -0.25 10.87
CA LEU A 278 -15.32 0.38 9.55
C LEU A 278 -14.98 1.87 9.54
N GLY A 279 -14.90 2.51 10.71
CA GLY A 279 -14.64 3.96 10.83
C GLY A 279 -13.34 4.41 10.16
N GLU A 280 -12.29 3.58 10.22
CA GLU A 280 -11.02 3.89 9.57
C GLU A 280 -11.15 3.98 8.03
N LYS A 281 -12.09 3.25 7.43
CA LYS A 281 -12.34 3.33 5.98
C LYS A 281 -12.94 4.68 5.57
N LEU A 282 -13.72 5.34 6.44
CA LEU A 282 -14.28 6.68 6.18
C LEU A 282 -13.16 7.72 6.05
N VAL A 283 -12.11 7.58 6.86
CA VAL A 283 -10.89 8.40 6.73
C VAL A 283 -10.35 8.29 5.31
N GLY A 284 -10.24 7.07 4.78
CA GLY A 284 -9.80 6.84 3.41
C GLY A 284 -10.65 7.55 2.35
N GLN A 285 -11.97 7.64 2.53
CA GLN A 285 -12.83 8.39 1.61
C GLN A 285 -12.62 9.90 1.70
N ALA A 286 -12.55 10.44 2.93
CA ALA A 286 -12.27 11.87 3.13
C ALA A 286 -10.90 12.26 2.55
N LEU A 287 -9.90 11.39 2.75
CA LEU A 287 -8.54 11.59 2.29
C LEU A 287 -8.45 11.51 0.76
N SER A 288 -9.13 10.54 0.13
CA SER A 288 -9.27 10.44 -1.33
C SER A 288 -9.89 11.71 -1.92
N TYR A 289 -10.97 12.20 -1.32
CA TYR A 289 -11.59 13.45 -1.78
C TYR A 289 -10.66 14.65 -1.59
N ALA A 290 -10.03 14.81 -0.44
CA ALA A 290 -9.09 15.91 -0.18
C ALA A 290 -7.92 15.90 -1.17
N ARG A 291 -7.34 14.73 -1.45
CA ARG A 291 -6.28 14.53 -2.44
C ARG A 291 -6.72 14.96 -3.84
N SER A 292 -7.95 14.60 -4.25
CA SER A 292 -8.53 15.01 -5.55
C SER A 292 -8.68 16.54 -5.68
N ARG A 293 -8.65 17.27 -4.57
CA ARG A 293 -8.69 18.73 -4.49
C ARG A 293 -7.33 19.38 -4.25
N GLY A 294 -6.24 18.62 -4.38
CA GLY A 294 -4.87 19.12 -4.21
C GLY A 294 -4.47 19.37 -2.76
N CYS A 295 -5.15 18.76 -1.79
CA CYS A 295 -4.72 18.78 -0.40
C CYS A 295 -3.64 17.72 -0.16
N SER A 296 -2.75 18.00 0.78
CA SER A 296 -1.70 17.10 1.31
C SER A 296 -1.94 16.72 2.77
N ILE A 297 -2.86 17.43 3.43
CA ILE A 297 -3.20 17.27 4.84
C ILE A 297 -4.71 17.07 4.97
N LEU A 298 -5.11 16.15 5.84
CA LEU A 298 -6.49 15.97 6.28
C LEU A 298 -6.61 16.37 7.75
N SER A 299 -7.51 17.30 8.04
CA SER A 299 -7.79 17.80 9.39
C SER A 299 -9.12 17.23 9.89
N THR A 300 -9.18 16.86 11.16
CA THR A 300 -10.42 16.45 11.83
C THR A 300 -11.37 17.62 12.12
N GLY A 301 -10.94 18.86 11.88
CA GLY A 301 -11.58 20.02 12.49
C GLY A 301 -11.43 20.00 14.01
N ARG A 302 -12.29 20.75 14.71
CA ARG A 302 -12.29 20.80 16.18
C ARG A 302 -13.08 19.62 16.75
N ILE A 303 -12.39 18.72 17.45
CA ILE A 303 -13.02 17.66 18.23
C ILE A 303 -13.19 18.16 19.67
N PRO A 304 -14.42 18.25 20.21
CA PRO A 304 -14.62 18.65 21.60
C PRO A 304 -13.92 17.69 22.57
N LYS A 305 -13.33 18.23 23.66
CA LYS A 305 -12.68 17.42 24.71
C LYS A 305 -13.65 16.48 25.43
N SER A 306 -14.95 16.79 25.40
CA SER A 306 -16.01 15.90 25.87
C SER A 306 -16.23 14.67 24.99
N ASN A 307 -15.77 14.68 23.72
CA ASN A 307 -15.88 13.57 22.79
C ASN A 307 -14.65 12.65 22.88
N ALA A 308 -14.54 11.89 23.98
CA ALA A 308 -13.42 10.98 24.23
C ALA A 308 -13.25 9.93 23.12
N VAL A 309 -14.35 9.47 22.51
CA VAL A 309 -14.32 8.49 21.40
C VAL A 309 -13.67 9.11 20.16
N GLY A 310 -14.08 10.33 19.79
CA GLY A 310 -13.51 11.04 18.64
C GLY A 310 -12.02 11.32 18.80
N LEU A 311 -11.60 11.76 19.99
CA LEU A 311 -10.17 11.96 20.31
C LEU A 311 -9.37 10.66 20.16
N HIS A 312 -9.86 9.57 20.76
CA HIS A 312 -9.21 8.26 20.68
C HIS A 312 -9.14 7.75 19.23
N CYS A 313 -10.22 7.92 18.46
CA CYS A 313 -10.27 7.53 17.06
C CYS A 313 -9.29 8.33 16.19
N ALA A 314 -9.18 9.64 16.40
CA ALA A 314 -8.22 10.48 15.66
C ALA A 314 -6.79 9.99 15.83
N GLU A 315 -6.37 9.75 17.07
CA GLU A 315 -5.03 9.20 17.36
C GLU A 315 -4.85 7.79 16.78
N LYS A 316 -5.85 6.91 16.97
CA LYS A 316 -5.81 5.53 16.48
C LYS A 316 -5.68 5.45 14.96
N TRP A 317 -6.30 6.38 14.22
CA TRP A 317 -6.26 6.44 12.75
C TRP A 317 -5.06 7.25 12.21
N GLY A 318 -4.11 7.55 13.10
CA GLY A 318 -2.84 8.18 12.74
C GLY A 318 -2.99 9.65 12.36
N PHE A 319 -3.90 10.37 13.01
CA PHE A 319 -3.84 11.83 13.06
C PHE A 319 -3.04 12.27 14.30
N HIS A 320 -2.39 13.42 14.20
CA HIS A 320 -1.57 13.99 15.28
C HIS A 320 -2.12 15.35 15.71
N PRO A 321 -2.14 15.67 17.02
CA PRO A 321 -2.66 16.94 17.50
C PRO A 321 -1.77 18.08 17.02
N VAL A 322 -2.38 19.13 16.48
CA VAL A 322 -1.67 20.33 15.99
C VAL A 322 -2.13 21.62 16.68
N CYS A 323 -3.33 21.62 17.26
CA CYS A 323 -3.87 22.75 17.99
C CYS A 323 -4.78 22.24 19.12
N GLU A 324 -4.64 22.83 20.29
CA GLU A 324 -5.47 22.52 21.46
C GLU A 324 -5.89 23.82 22.14
N ASP A 325 -7.18 23.96 22.40
CA ASP A 325 -7.76 25.05 23.17
C ASP A 325 -8.46 24.52 24.43
N ALA A 326 -9.16 25.39 25.17
CA ALA A 326 -9.81 25.02 26.41
C ALA A 326 -10.89 23.93 26.23
N GLU A 327 -11.52 23.85 25.05
CA GLU A 327 -12.73 23.05 24.82
C GLU A 327 -12.54 21.95 23.78
N SER A 328 -11.51 22.02 22.94
CA SER A 328 -11.33 21.15 21.78
C SER A 328 -9.88 20.90 21.40
N VAL A 329 -9.67 19.86 20.61
CA VAL A 329 -8.39 19.51 19.99
C VAL A 329 -8.60 19.35 18.48
N THR A 330 -7.67 19.85 17.68
CA THR A 330 -7.62 19.61 16.24
C THR A 330 -6.44 18.70 15.92
N PHE A 331 -6.71 17.66 15.14
CA PHE A 331 -5.71 16.72 14.66
C PHE A 331 -5.57 16.83 13.15
N GLU A 332 -4.35 16.58 12.68
CA GLU A 332 -4.02 16.55 11.26
C GLU A 332 -3.26 15.27 10.90
N LYS A 333 -3.50 14.81 9.67
CA LYS A 333 -2.80 13.70 9.05
C LYS A 333 -2.18 14.19 7.75
N ASN A 334 -0.85 14.17 7.69
CA ASN A 334 -0.12 14.39 6.44
C ASN A 334 -0.06 13.07 5.66
N PHE A 335 -0.43 13.13 4.38
CA PHE A 335 -0.44 11.97 3.48
C PHE A 335 0.44 12.17 2.24
N GLU A 336 1.41 13.08 2.33
CA GLU A 336 2.50 13.25 1.37
C GLU A 336 3.80 12.60 1.87
N TYR A 337 4.76 12.43 0.96
CA TYR A 337 6.09 11.96 1.29
C TYR A 337 6.98 13.11 1.75
N ASP A 338 7.46 13.03 2.98
CA ASP A 338 8.61 13.79 3.47
C ASP A 338 9.65 12.82 4.04
N GLU A 339 10.82 12.78 3.42
CA GLU A 339 11.86 11.80 3.74
C GLU A 339 12.36 11.92 5.18
N GLU A 340 12.58 13.16 5.64
CA GLU A 340 13.12 13.43 6.98
C GLU A 340 12.13 13.03 8.06
N SER A 341 10.86 13.42 7.91
CA SER A 341 9.78 13.03 8.85
C SER A 341 9.58 11.52 8.86
N CYS A 342 9.57 10.87 7.70
CA CYS A 342 9.44 9.41 7.62
C CYS A 342 10.63 8.69 8.27
N TRP A 343 11.85 9.19 8.05
CA TRP A 343 13.05 8.62 8.67
C TRP A 343 13.02 8.78 10.19
N LYS A 344 12.71 9.98 10.70
CA LYS A 344 12.55 10.22 12.13
C LYS A 344 11.50 9.29 12.75
N ARG A 345 10.36 9.14 12.09
CA ARG A 345 9.30 8.23 12.54
C ARG A 345 9.77 6.79 12.62
N LEU A 346 10.53 6.33 11.64
CA LEU A 346 11.11 4.99 11.66
C LEU A 346 12.11 4.82 12.81
N GLN A 347 12.95 5.82 13.09
CA GLN A 347 13.88 5.78 14.22
C GLN A 347 13.13 5.66 15.56
N GLU A 348 12.07 6.44 15.76
CA GLU A 348 11.20 6.34 16.95
C GLU A 348 10.61 4.94 17.15
N VAL A 349 10.38 4.19 16.07
CA VAL A 349 9.86 2.82 16.12
C VAL A 349 10.98 1.80 16.35
N ILE A 350 12.19 2.01 15.83
CA ILE A 350 13.35 1.13 16.04
C ILE A 350 13.88 1.23 17.48
N GLU A 351 13.80 2.41 18.10
CA GLU A 351 14.26 2.65 19.46
C GLU A 351 13.34 2.07 20.55
N LYS A 352 12.08 1.78 20.21
CA LYS A 352 11.07 1.15 21.08
C LYS A 352 11.10 -0.37 20.96
#